data_AF-A0A8J2X2K6-F1
#
_entry.id   AF-A0A8J2X2K6-F1
#
_cell.length_a   1.000
_cell.length_b   1.000
_cell.length_c   1.000
_cell.angle_alpha   90.00
_cell.angle_beta   90.00
_cell.angle_gamma   90.00
#
_symmetry.space_group_name_H-M   'P 1'
#
loop_
_entity.id
_entity.type
_entity.pdbx_description
1 polymer ?
#
loop_
_entity_poly.entity_id
_entity_poly.type
_entity_poly.pdbx_seq_one_letter_code
_entity_poly.pdbx_strand_id
1 'polypeptide(L)'
;MASLHRLIILTLLGAARAPPPGSSDDSGDACAADGSSATYAETISTAQGVTKRTIVSAGCPNHESYCTGKPANKPTCDEEGLKGSGTEATDQDLNVDVPANPKLLDADDWAAVLADAATVPAAGATETATTSSLDCEMGGIAYALNGVVFYSGAVGNKNLDPPCPQLDIYDDTAEWISFDCCSGHSSGTGGYHYHFPPSCLIAQANADAPISDGHSSQIGWAQDGFPIYGPLGPGGVEIRNCGASGAHATYCQDKCGGYEGELPDVDNYKYRYYITGKVNDLNSLPSYPKPDDLDLYFPFTIRCHRGVTLSSASDFKNYAGSDGFTSDHTATAHPGYTTPLPVQCLDGKGLDDYDVFASAPAPTLRPTPAPVEPTLRPTPAPVEDTPAPVEPTPRPTLMPTPTKQPTQPTAPVPTPRPTPIPTPRPTVAPTTPRPTVAPSFSPTAAPVVTGDITFSGLTVAEAEESKDVFREAIALTAGVDESSVTVTITAARRRRLADGVIVTYTIATASTSDATTIVNTLTASESECESNLATAAANNGKTDVFADVVLTDMGTPVAAAATADAADADEDENEDAALGSDAAAPRRFVAASASAALLAAVLA
;
A
#
# COMPACT_ATOMS: atom_id res chain seq x y z
N MET A 1 41.84 -20.81 -52.64
CA MET A 1 42.37 -19.53 -52.13
C MET A 1 41.51 -18.42 -52.75
N ALA A 2 40.29 -18.10 -52.31
CA ALA A 2 39.84 -17.60 -51.01
C ALA A 2 40.56 -16.30 -50.58
N SER A 3 39.94 -15.15 -50.84
CA SER A 3 40.12 -13.95 -50.02
C SER A 3 38.81 -13.17 -49.97
N LEU A 4 38.22 -13.18 -48.77
CA LEU A 4 36.94 -12.59 -48.38
C LEU A 4 37.01 -11.06 -48.37
N HIS A 5 35.97 -10.41 -48.88
CA HIS A 5 35.62 -9.03 -48.54
C HIS A 5 35.06 -8.99 -47.10
N ARG A 6 35.72 -8.26 -46.19
CA ARG A 6 35.19 -7.90 -44.87
C ARG A 6 34.44 -6.57 -45.00
N LEU A 7 33.12 -6.64 -44.85
CA LEU A 7 32.23 -5.51 -44.63
C LEU A 7 32.46 -4.99 -43.21
N ILE A 8 32.96 -3.75 -43.07
CA ILE A 8 33.06 -3.06 -41.78
C ILE A 8 31.72 -2.37 -41.55
N ILE A 9 30.89 -2.94 -40.68
CA ILE A 9 29.69 -2.30 -40.12
C ILE A 9 30.17 -1.34 -39.05
N LEU A 10 30.12 -0.04 -39.35
CA LEU A 10 30.35 1.03 -38.39
C LEU A 10 29.07 1.20 -37.58
N THR A 11 28.98 0.56 -36.42
CA THR A 11 27.95 0.83 -35.41
C THR A 11 28.19 2.24 -34.85
N LEU A 12 27.42 3.21 -35.36
CA LEU A 12 27.23 4.51 -34.72
C LEU A 12 26.57 4.27 -33.36
N LEU A 13 27.36 4.32 -32.28
CA LEU A 13 26.83 4.61 -30.95
C LEU A 13 26.27 6.04 -31.00
N GLY A 14 24.96 6.15 -31.21
CA GLY A 14 24.23 7.35 -30.88
C GLY A 14 24.28 7.51 -29.36
N ALA A 15 25.13 8.41 -28.88
CA ALA A 15 24.94 8.99 -27.56
C ALA A 15 23.60 9.74 -27.62
N ALA A 16 22.53 9.11 -27.12
CA ALA A 16 21.27 9.79 -26.86
C ALA A 16 21.59 10.90 -25.87
N ARG A 17 21.49 12.13 -26.37
CA ARG A 17 21.54 13.35 -25.58
C ARG A 17 20.34 13.27 -24.63
N ALA A 18 20.59 13.05 -23.34
CA ALA A 18 19.55 13.24 -22.34
C ALA A 18 18.94 14.64 -22.52
N PRO A 19 17.61 14.77 -22.69
CA PRO A 19 16.97 16.07 -22.64
C PRO A 19 17.13 16.65 -21.22
N PRO A 20 17.12 17.99 -21.09
CA PRO A 20 17.24 18.65 -19.79
C PRO A 20 16.08 18.24 -18.85
N PRO A 21 16.27 18.26 -17.52
CA PRO A 21 15.22 17.86 -16.59
C PRO A 21 14.06 18.87 -16.66
N GLY A 22 12.85 18.37 -16.91
CA GLY A 22 11.62 19.17 -16.86
C GLY A 22 10.74 19.20 -18.11
N SER A 23 10.85 18.23 -19.01
CA SER A 23 9.79 17.96 -20.00
C SER A 23 9.44 16.47 -19.94
N SER A 24 8.34 16.13 -19.27
CA SER A 24 7.66 14.85 -19.47
C SER A 24 7.11 14.86 -20.89
N ASP A 25 7.70 14.05 -21.76
CA ASP A 25 7.01 13.65 -22.98
C ASP A 25 6.05 12.54 -22.55
N ASP A 26 4.93 12.88 -21.87
CA ASP A 26 3.85 11.91 -21.60
C ASP A 26 3.49 11.27 -22.93
N SER A 27 3.88 10.02 -23.14
CA SER A 27 3.54 9.32 -24.38
C SER A 27 2.01 9.23 -24.56
N GLY A 28 1.26 9.31 -23.45
CA GLY A 28 -0.21 9.24 -23.42
C GLY A 28 -0.75 7.87 -23.81
N ASP A 29 0.15 6.90 -24.01
CA ASP A 29 -0.18 5.54 -24.39
C ASP A 29 -0.93 4.85 -23.25
N ALA A 30 -1.94 4.07 -23.60
CA ALA A 30 -2.73 3.33 -22.63
C ALA A 30 -1.88 2.22 -21.99
N CYS A 31 -1.95 2.10 -20.67
CA CYS A 31 -1.30 1.02 -19.94
C CYS A 31 -1.88 -0.33 -20.34
N ALA A 32 -1.05 -1.37 -20.41
CA ALA A 32 -1.54 -2.73 -20.57
C ALA A 32 -2.06 -3.25 -19.22
N ALA A 33 -3.32 -3.70 -19.16
CA ALA A 33 -3.93 -4.26 -17.94
C ALA A 33 -3.15 -5.48 -17.41
N ASP A 34 -2.57 -6.29 -18.30
CA ASP A 34 -1.69 -7.41 -17.92
C ASP A 34 -0.34 -7.00 -17.32
N GLY A 35 -0.10 -5.68 -17.19
CA GLY A 35 1.11 -5.01 -16.74
C GLY A 35 2.35 -5.27 -17.57
N SER A 36 2.21 -5.72 -18.82
CA SER A 36 3.32 -5.79 -19.78
C SER A 36 3.95 -4.43 -20.11
N SER A 37 3.25 -3.34 -19.79
CA SER A 37 3.76 -1.96 -19.85
C SER A 37 4.43 -1.49 -18.56
N ALA A 38 4.48 -2.30 -17.50
CA ALA A 38 5.10 -1.91 -16.25
C ALA A 38 6.62 -1.76 -16.42
N THR A 39 7.14 -0.61 -16.01
CA THR A 39 8.58 -0.36 -15.97
C THR A 39 8.96 0.30 -14.66
N TYR A 40 10.14 -0.05 -14.16
CA TYR A 40 10.72 0.51 -12.96
C TYR A 40 12.24 0.39 -13.06
N ALA A 41 12.93 1.49 -12.81
CA ALA A 41 14.38 1.50 -12.77
C ALA A 41 14.86 2.49 -11.72
N GLU A 42 15.88 2.09 -10.98
CA GLU A 42 16.55 2.96 -10.04
C GLU A 42 18.03 3.12 -10.40
N THR A 43 18.52 4.35 -10.24
CA THR A 43 19.96 4.63 -10.29
C THR A 43 20.40 5.33 -9.02
N ILE A 44 21.45 4.79 -8.39
CA ILE A 44 22.11 5.44 -7.26
C ILE A 44 23.25 6.32 -7.79
N SER A 45 23.25 7.60 -7.43
CA SER A 45 24.32 8.52 -7.77
C SER A 45 24.70 9.37 -6.57
N THR A 46 26.00 9.72 -6.47
CA THR A 46 26.49 10.65 -5.46
C THR A 46 27.06 11.88 -6.15
N ALA A 47 26.49 13.04 -5.86
CA ALA A 47 26.96 14.32 -6.36
C ALA A 47 26.95 15.35 -5.24
N GLN A 48 27.98 16.20 -5.18
CA GLN A 48 28.11 17.27 -4.18
C GLN A 48 28.07 16.81 -2.70
N GLY A 49 28.24 15.51 -2.45
CA GLY A 49 28.17 14.91 -1.10
C GLY A 49 26.76 14.46 -0.70
N VAL A 50 25.81 14.43 -1.64
CA VAL A 50 24.48 13.84 -1.46
C VAL A 50 24.38 12.60 -2.33
N THR A 51 23.98 11.48 -1.72
CA THR A 51 23.65 10.26 -2.43
C THR A 51 22.14 10.23 -2.65
N LYS A 52 21.73 10.21 -3.91
CA LYS A 52 20.32 10.19 -4.33
C LYS A 52 19.99 8.91 -5.08
N ARG A 53 18.72 8.53 -5.00
CA ARG A 53 18.08 7.48 -5.78
C ARG A 53 17.19 8.18 -6.81
N THR A 54 17.53 8.02 -8.08
CA THR A 54 16.68 8.46 -9.18
C THR A 54 15.80 7.30 -9.61
N ILE A 55 14.49 7.47 -9.54
CA ILE A 55 13.47 6.50 -9.93
C ILE A 55 12.91 6.93 -11.28
N VAL A 56 12.89 6.01 -12.24
CA VAL A 56 12.26 6.20 -13.55
C VAL A 56 11.26 5.05 -13.79
N SER A 57 10.03 5.37 -14.17
CA SER A 57 8.98 4.38 -14.45
C SER A 57 7.91 4.90 -15.39
N ALA A 58 7.17 3.99 -16.01
CA ALA A 58 6.05 4.31 -16.91
C ALA A 58 4.74 4.62 -16.16
N GLY A 59 4.61 4.33 -14.87
CA GLY A 59 3.32 4.53 -14.17
C GLY A 59 2.20 3.56 -14.61
N CYS A 60 2.55 2.43 -15.23
CA CYS A 60 1.60 1.46 -15.77
C CYS A 60 1.72 0.09 -15.09
N PRO A 61 1.14 -0.12 -13.90
CA PRO A 61 1.28 -1.37 -13.17
C PRO A 61 0.35 -2.46 -13.76
N ASN A 62 0.45 -3.67 -13.22
CA ASN A 62 -0.64 -4.64 -13.34
C ASN A 62 -1.91 -4.04 -12.70
N HIS A 63 -3.02 -4.07 -13.43
CA HIS A 63 -4.31 -3.51 -12.99
C HIS A 63 -5.45 -4.15 -13.78
N GLU A 64 -6.68 -4.07 -13.26
CA GLU A 64 -7.85 -4.41 -14.07
C GLU A 64 -8.39 -3.12 -14.72
N SER A 65 -8.90 -3.23 -15.94
CA SER A 65 -9.66 -2.13 -16.58
C SER A 65 -11.00 -1.96 -15.88
N TYR A 66 -11.01 -1.31 -14.71
CA TYR A 66 -12.19 -0.97 -13.94
C TYR A 66 -12.42 0.54 -14.01
N CYS A 67 -13.61 0.94 -14.42
CA CYS A 67 -13.90 2.31 -14.79
C CYS A 67 -14.16 3.18 -13.57
N THR A 68 -13.55 4.35 -13.57
CA THR A 68 -13.72 5.35 -12.51
C THR A 68 -14.88 6.31 -12.76
N GLY A 69 -15.55 6.20 -13.91
CA GLY A 69 -16.68 7.07 -14.28
C GLY A 69 -16.33 8.55 -14.42
N LYS A 70 -15.05 8.93 -14.43
CA LYS A 70 -14.57 10.29 -14.69
C LYS A 70 -14.30 10.44 -16.20
N PRO A 71 -15.22 11.01 -17.00
CA PRO A 71 -15.11 10.98 -18.46
C PRO A 71 -14.13 12.04 -18.94
N ALA A 72 -12.87 11.66 -19.09
CA ALA A 72 -11.93 12.47 -19.85
C ALA A 72 -11.16 11.60 -20.84
N ASN A 73 -11.77 11.43 -22.02
CA ASN A 73 -11.15 11.00 -23.28
C ASN A 73 -10.84 9.49 -23.46
N LYS A 74 -11.56 8.59 -22.79
CA LYS A 74 -11.36 7.14 -22.96
C LYS A 74 -12.65 6.44 -23.42
N PRO A 75 -12.87 6.26 -24.74
CA PRO A 75 -14.10 5.67 -25.29
C PRO A 75 -14.28 4.16 -25.00
N THR A 76 -13.37 3.58 -24.22
CA THR A 76 -13.33 2.16 -23.88
C THR A 76 -13.66 1.90 -22.41
N CYS A 77 -13.87 2.94 -21.60
CA CYS A 77 -14.42 2.81 -20.25
C CYS A 77 -15.86 3.34 -20.24
N ASP A 78 -16.74 2.54 -19.65
CA ASP A 78 -18.16 2.82 -19.49
C ASP A 78 -18.41 3.50 -18.11
N GLU A 79 -19.49 3.16 -17.41
CA GLU A 79 -19.88 3.77 -16.11
C GLU A 79 -18.92 3.42 -14.96
N GLU A 80 -18.89 4.27 -13.93
CA GLU A 80 -18.13 4.01 -12.69
C GLU A 80 -18.47 2.63 -12.13
N GLY A 81 -17.47 1.91 -11.68
CA GLY A 81 -17.69 0.62 -11.04
C GLY A 81 -17.99 -0.52 -12.01
N LEU A 82 -17.80 -0.32 -13.33
CA LEU A 82 -17.92 -1.36 -14.35
C LEU A 82 -16.57 -1.72 -14.98
N LYS A 83 -16.50 -2.95 -15.51
CA LYS A 83 -15.35 -3.39 -16.29
C LYS A 83 -15.35 -2.73 -17.67
N GLY A 84 -14.30 -1.97 -17.96
CA GLY A 84 -14.06 -1.34 -19.25
C GLY A 84 -13.53 -2.31 -20.31
N SER A 85 -13.80 -2.01 -21.57
CA SER A 85 -13.18 -2.67 -22.74
C SER A 85 -11.75 -2.18 -23.02
N GLY A 86 -11.26 -1.20 -22.27
CA GLY A 86 -9.89 -0.68 -22.30
C GLY A 86 -9.59 0.14 -21.04
N THR A 87 -8.32 0.41 -20.80
CA THR A 87 -7.88 1.06 -19.55
C THR A 87 -8.04 2.59 -19.59
N GLU A 88 -8.31 3.16 -18.42
CA GLU A 88 -8.18 4.60 -18.18
C GLU A 88 -6.75 5.00 -17.86
N ALA A 89 -5.91 4.06 -17.41
CA ALA A 89 -4.53 4.33 -17.08
C ALA A 89 -3.68 4.61 -18.33
N THR A 90 -2.84 5.63 -18.25
CA THR A 90 -1.87 6.00 -19.28
C THR A 90 -0.48 6.09 -18.70
N ASP A 91 0.52 5.95 -19.56
CA ASP A 91 1.91 6.22 -19.19
C ASP A 91 2.03 7.63 -18.58
N GLN A 92 2.82 7.72 -17.51
CA GLN A 92 3.08 8.93 -16.72
C GLN A 92 4.53 9.40 -16.77
N ASP A 93 5.43 8.65 -17.43
CA ASP A 93 6.85 8.99 -17.60
C ASP A 93 7.52 9.56 -16.32
N LEU A 94 7.32 8.86 -15.20
CA LEU A 94 7.79 9.29 -13.88
C LEU A 94 9.31 9.37 -13.86
N ASN A 95 9.84 10.48 -13.36
CA ASN A 95 11.28 10.69 -13.15
C ASN A 95 11.51 11.57 -11.93
N VAL A 96 11.88 10.93 -10.81
CA VAL A 96 11.94 11.57 -9.48
C VAL A 96 13.22 11.23 -8.75
N ASP A 97 13.67 12.13 -7.89
CA ASP A 97 14.83 11.95 -7.02
C ASP A 97 14.38 11.88 -5.55
N VAL A 98 14.81 10.85 -4.82
CA VAL A 98 14.68 10.74 -3.36
C VAL A 98 16.04 10.52 -2.71
N PRO A 99 16.23 10.85 -1.41
CA PRO A 99 17.45 10.49 -0.70
C PRO A 99 17.69 8.99 -0.76
N ALA A 100 18.91 8.55 -1.10
CA ALA A 100 19.29 7.14 -0.95
C ALA A 100 19.86 6.83 0.45
N ASN A 101 20.26 7.88 1.15
CA ASN A 101 20.78 7.88 2.52
C ASN A 101 19.93 8.88 3.32
N PRO A 102 18.75 8.48 3.82
CA PRO A 102 17.81 9.39 4.46
C PRO A 102 18.39 9.96 5.75
N LYS A 103 17.93 11.17 6.12
CA LYS A 103 18.27 11.84 7.38
C LYS A 103 17.01 11.97 8.22
N LEU A 104 17.12 11.69 9.51
CA LEU A 104 16.04 11.94 10.47
C LEU A 104 15.99 13.43 10.79
N LEU A 105 14.78 13.96 10.86
CA LEU A 105 14.54 15.26 11.50
C LEU A 105 14.99 15.21 12.97
N ASP A 106 15.58 16.30 13.45
CA ASP A 106 15.85 16.45 14.88
C ASP A 106 14.56 16.59 15.70
N ALA A 107 14.68 16.57 17.03
CA ALA A 107 13.50 16.53 17.90
C ALA A 107 12.60 17.77 17.77
N ASP A 108 13.18 18.95 17.54
CA ASP A 108 12.41 20.19 17.46
C ASP A 108 11.71 20.30 16.11
N ASP A 109 12.42 20.00 15.01
CA ASP A 109 11.83 19.95 13.67
C ASP A 109 10.76 18.85 13.57
N TRP A 110 11.00 17.70 14.19
CA TRP A 110 10.02 16.61 14.22
C TRP A 110 8.76 16.98 14.99
N ALA A 111 8.92 17.61 16.16
CA ALA A 111 7.78 18.10 16.93
C ALA A 111 6.97 19.15 16.14
N ALA A 112 7.64 20.01 15.36
CA ALA A 112 6.99 20.97 14.48
C ALA A 112 6.19 20.29 13.36
N VAL A 113 6.78 19.30 12.69
CA VAL A 113 6.10 18.51 11.65
C VAL A 113 4.86 17.81 12.20
N LEU A 114 4.97 17.18 13.37
CA LEU A 114 3.84 16.51 14.03
C LEU A 114 2.74 17.49 14.47
N ALA A 115 3.12 18.68 14.91
CA ALA A 115 2.17 19.70 15.29
C ALA A 115 1.40 20.23 14.08
N ASP A 116 2.09 20.47 12.96
CA ASP A 116 1.49 20.98 11.73
C ASP A 116 0.64 19.90 11.02
N ALA A 117 1.10 18.64 10.96
CA ALA A 117 0.31 17.53 10.40
C ALA A 117 -0.95 17.19 11.21
N ALA A 118 -1.01 17.60 12.49
CA ALA A 118 -2.22 17.48 13.31
C ALA A 118 -3.24 18.59 13.02
N THR A 119 -2.87 19.63 12.27
CA THR A 119 -3.78 20.73 11.92
C THR A 119 -4.46 20.47 10.59
N VAL A 120 -5.79 20.52 10.58
CA VAL A 120 -6.55 20.63 9.34
C VAL A 120 -6.36 22.07 8.82
N PRO A 121 -5.93 22.26 7.56
CA PRO A 121 -5.83 23.59 6.97
C PRO A 121 -7.15 24.36 7.17
N ALA A 122 -7.11 25.63 7.54
CA ALA A 122 -8.34 26.43 7.62
C ALA A 122 -8.90 26.68 6.21
N ALA A 123 -10.22 26.60 6.04
CA ALA A 123 -10.88 26.98 4.79
C ALA A 123 -10.48 28.41 4.40
N GLY A 124 -9.99 28.60 3.16
CA GLY A 124 -9.48 29.89 2.69
C GLY A 124 -8.04 30.23 3.12
N ALA A 125 -7.26 29.26 3.61
CA ALA A 125 -5.81 29.42 3.69
C ALA A 125 -5.25 29.81 2.31
N THR A 126 -4.31 30.75 2.27
CA THR A 126 -3.66 31.12 1.02
C THR A 126 -2.94 29.88 0.45
N GLU A 127 -3.07 29.61 -0.85
CA GLU A 127 -2.37 28.57 -1.63
C GLU A 127 -0.85 28.45 -1.35
N THR A 128 -0.25 29.48 -0.74
CA THR A 128 1.17 29.53 -0.34
C THR A 128 1.49 28.94 1.05
N ALA A 129 0.51 28.51 1.83
CA ALA A 129 0.77 27.84 3.10
C ALA A 129 1.23 26.40 2.86
N THR A 130 2.55 26.19 2.92
CA THR A 130 3.16 24.86 2.88
C THR A 130 2.94 24.17 4.22
N THR A 131 2.14 23.11 4.24
CA THR A 131 1.95 22.23 5.39
C THR A 131 2.90 21.03 5.27
N SER A 132 3.34 20.46 6.39
CA SER A 132 4.00 19.16 6.45
C SER A 132 2.99 17.99 6.44
N SER A 133 1.69 18.29 6.54
CA SER A 133 0.61 17.33 6.33
C SER A 133 0.53 16.93 4.87
N LEU A 134 0.72 15.64 4.60
CA LEU A 134 0.58 15.01 3.29
C LEU A 134 -0.81 14.43 3.08
N ASP A 135 -1.55 14.12 4.16
CA ASP A 135 -2.93 13.59 4.12
C ASP A 135 -3.90 14.52 3.37
N CYS A 136 -3.59 15.82 3.29
CA CYS A 136 -4.33 16.84 2.56
C CYS A 136 -3.76 17.18 1.17
N GLU A 137 -2.68 16.53 0.75
CA GLU A 137 -2.01 16.84 -0.51
C GLU A 137 -2.61 16.01 -1.64
N MET A 138 -3.05 16.70 -2.70
CA MET A 138 -3.50 16.05 -3.93
C MET A 138 -2.28 15.56 -4.72
N GLY A 139 -2.36 14.37 -5.30
CA GLY A 139 -1.32 13.82 -6.15
C GLY A 139 -0.35 12.87 -5.43
N GLY A 140 0.74 12.53 -6.10
CA GLY A 140 1.71 11.54 -5.63
C GLY A 140 2.56 12.03 -4.46
N ILE A 141 2.42 11.38 -3.30
CA ILE A 141 3.17 11.67 -2.07
C ILE A 141 4.32 10.67 -1.82
N ALA A 142 4.32 9.55 -2.54
CA ALA A 142 5.38 8.54 -2.49
C ALA A 142 5.39 7.66 -3.75
N TYR A 143 6.40 6.80 -3.89
CA TYR A 143 6.70 6.06 -5.11
C TYR A 143 6.68 4.56 -4.85
N ALA A 144 5.83 3.83 -5.57
CA ALA A 144 5.70 2.38 -5.49
C ALA A 144 6.75 1.67 -6.36
N LEU A 145 7.18 0.48 -5.92
CA LEU A 145 8.21 -0.32 -6.59
C LEU A 145 7.73 -1.00 -7.88
N ASN A 146 6.44 -0.95 -8.21
CA ASN A 146 5.90 -1.31 -9.52
C ASN A 146 5.76 -0.12 -10.49
N GLY A 147 6.20 1.07 -10.08
CA GLY A 147 6.32 2.22 -10.97
C GLY A 147 5.20 3.25 -10.92
N VAL A 148 4.19 3.07 -10.06
CA VAL A 148 3.17 4.09 -9.79
C VAL A 148 3.45 4.88 -8.51
N VAL A 149 2.50 5.74 -8.14
CA VAL A 149 2.58 6.61 -6.97
C VAL A 149 1.53 6.24 -5.92
N PHE A 150 1.86 6.47 -4.66
CA PHE A 150 0.88 6.50 -3.57
C PHE A 150 0.32 7.90 -3.46
N TYR A 151 -1.00 8.01 -3.32
CA TYR A 151 -1.68 9.25 -2.97
C TYR A 151 -1.97 9.27 -1.47
N SER A 152 -2.30 10.46 -1.00
CA SER A 152 -2.89 10.67 0.32
C SER A 152 -4.38 10.31 0.30
N GLY A 153 -5.07 10.40 1.44
CA GLY A 153 -6.52 10.29 1.48
C GLY A 153 -7.28 11.51 0.91
N ALA A 154 -6.61 12.52 0.36
CA ALA A 154 -7.28 13.73 -0.13
C ALA A 154 -8.07 13.46 -1.42
N VAL A 155 -9.37 13.77 -1.39
CA VAL A 155 -10.28 13.63 -2.56
C VAL A 155 -10.65 14.98 -3.19
N GLY A 156 -10.09 16.08 -2.66
CA GLY A 156 -10.35 17.42 -3.15
C GLY A 156 -9.36 18.44 -2.62
N ASN A 157 -9.39 19.64 -3.19
CA ASN A 157 -8.49 20.72 -2.78
C ASN A 157 -8.63 21.01 -1.28
N LYS A 158 -7.50 21.07 -0.57
CA LYS A 158 -7.43 21.34 0.88
C LYS A 158 -8.10 22.63 1.33
N ASN A 159 -8.34 23.58 0.43
CA ASN A 159 -8.99 24.85 0.68
C ASN A 159 -10.52 24.83 0.55
N LEU A 160 -11.13 23.68 0.22
CA LEU A 160 -12.59 23.51 0.15
C LEU A 160 -13.26 23.66 1.54
N ASP A 161 -14.60 23.66 1.57
CA ASP A 161 -15.39 23.63 2.80
C ASP A 161 -16.27 22.37 2.79
N PRO A 162 -16.03 21.40 3.71
CA PRO A 162 -15.00 21.41 4.75
C PRO A 162 -13.58 21.32 4.17
N PRO A 163 -12.57 21.89 4.85
CA PRO A 163 -11.19 21.85 4.37
C PRO A 163 -10.59 20.46 4.50
N CYS A 164 -9.66 20.15 3.59
CA CYS A 164 -9.02 18.84 3.48
C CYS A 164 -10.05 17.69 3.40
N PRO A 165 -10.93 17.67 2.38
CA PRO A 165 -11.87 16.57 2.21
C PRO A 165 -11.08 15.26 2.03
N GLN A 166 -11.39 14.29 2.89
CA GLN A 166 -10.77 12.97 2.89
C GLN A 166 -11.68 11.95 2.23
N LEU A 167 -11.06 10.90 1.71
CA LEU A 167 -11.71 9.68 1.24
C LEU A 167 -12.50 9.07 2.40
N ASP A 168 -13.83 9.09 2.28
CA ASP A 168 -14.69 8.47 3.27
C ASP A 168 -14.80 6.97 2.98
N ILE A 169 -14.25 6.16 3.87
CA ILE A 169 -14.28 4.71 3.74
C ILE A 169 -15.66 4.10 4.10
N TYR A 170 -16.59 4.88 4.65
CA TYR A 170 -17.92 4.41 5.04
C TYR A 170 -19.00 4.79 4.03
N ASP A 171 -18.71 5.75 3.15
CA ASP A 171 -19.59 6.20 2.08
C ASP A 171 -19.43 5.28 0.84
N ASP A 172 -20.50 4.61 0.44
CA ASP A 172 -20.57 3.72 -0.73
C ASP A 172 -20.69 4.47 -2.06
N THR A 173 -20.58 5.80 -2.03
CA THR A 173 -20.45 6.67 -3.20
C THR A 173 -19.08 7.34 -3.29
N ALA A 174 -18.22 7.14 -2.29
CA ALA A 174 -16.89 7.73 -2.28
C ALA A 174 -15.94 7.03 -3.26
N GLU A 175 -14.86 7.73 -3.62
CA GLU A 175 -13.93 7.36 -4.70
C GLU A 175 -13.37 5.92 -4.64
N TRP A 176 -13.34 5.28 -3.47
CA TRP A 176 -12.88 3.90 -3.33
C TRP A 176 -13.76 2.88 -4.08
N ILE A 177 -15.00 3.22 -4.44
CA ILE A 177 -15.85 2.37 -5.29
C ILE A 177 -15.29 2.17 -6.69
N SER A 178 -14.35 3.02 -7.10
CA SER A 178 -13.66 2.91 -8.38
C SER A 178 -12.35 2.10 -8.32
N PHE A 179 -12.00 1.56 -7.14
CA PHE A 179 -10.76 0.82 -6.97
C PHE A 179 -10.89 -0.60 -7.49
N ASP A 180 -9.95 -1.00 -8.33
CA ASP A 180 -9.88 -2.35 -8.86
C ASP A 180 -9.42 -3.37 -7.80
N CYS A 181 -9.37 -4.65 -8.16
CA CYS A 181 -8.90 -5.70 -7.24
C CYS A 181 -7.39 -5.62 -6.94
N CYS A 182 -6.62 -4.77 -7.62
CA CYS A 182 -5.26 -4.39 -7.23
C CYS A 182 -5.21 -3.25 -6.20
N SER A 183 -6.39 -2.77 -5.76
CA SER A 183 -6.59 -1.67 -4.81
C SER A 183 -6.05 -0.32 -5.28
N GLY A 184 -6.00 -0.11 -6.59
CA GLY A 184 -5.68 1.17 -7.20
C GLY A 184 -6.72 1.56 -8.23
N HIS A 185 -6.55 2.76 -8.77
CA HIS A 185 -7.42 3.27 -9.83
C HIS A 185 -6.73 4.39 -10.60
N SER A 186 -7.28 4.73 -11.76
CA SER A 186 -6.79 5.82 -12.59
C SER A 186 -7.38 7.16 -12.16
N SER A 187 -6.60 8.22 -12.19
CA SER A 187 -7.17 9.57 -12.14
C SER A 187 -7.96 9.85 -13.43
N GLY A 188 -8.83 10.87 -13.43
CA GLY A 188 -9.47 11.35 -14.66
C GLY A 188 -8.47 11.84 -15.73
N THR A 189 -7.17 11.91 -15.44
CA THR A 189 -6.11 12.24 -16.41
C THR A 189 -5.24 11.05 -16.79
N GLY A 190 -5.56 9.84 -16.31
CA GLY A 190 -4.88 8.60 -16.66
C GLY A 190 -3.79 8.14 -15.68
N GLY A 191 -3.56 8.85 -14.58
CA GLY A 191 -2.53 8.46 -13.62
C GLY A 191 -3.03 7.38 -12.68
N TYR A 192 -2.60 6.13 -12.86
CA TYR A 192 -2.93 5.05 -11.93
C TYR A 192 -2.16 5.21 -10.61
N HIS A 193 -2.85 5.06 -9.48
CA HIS A 193 -2.29 5.31 -8.14
C HIS A 193 -3.01 4.53 -7.03
N TYR A 194 -2.41 4.54 -5.84
CA TYR A 194 -2.90 3.83 -4.65
C TYR A 194 -3.23 4.75 -3.50
N HIS A 195 -4.39 4.53 -2.86
CA HIS A 195 -4.77 5.11 -1.58
C HIS A 195 -4.75 4.08 -0.45
N PHE A 196 -4.92 2.80 -0.80
CA PHE A 196 -5.01 1.66 0.11
C PHE A 196 -3.85 0.68 -0.12
N PRO A 197 -3.66 -0.33 0.74
CA PRO A 197 -2.67 -1.38 0.54
C PRO A 197 -2.79 -2.01 -0.87
N PRO A 198 -1.77 -1.85 -1.74
CA PRO A 198 -1.85 -2.31 -3.12
C PRO A 198 -1.68 -3.83 -3.19
N SER A 199 -2.80 -4.56 -3.23
CA SER A 199 -2.86 -6.02 -3.12
C SER A 199 -1.96 -6.72 -4.15
N CYS A 200 -2.00 -6.30 -5.42
CA CYS A 200 -1.16 -6.89 -6.48
C CYS A 200 0.34 -6.65 -6.24
N LEU A 201 0.72 -5.45 -5.81
CA LEU A 201 2.11 -5.13 -5.50
C LEU A 201 2.60 -5.87 -4.26
N ILE A 202 1.80 -5.91 -3.18
CA ILE A 202 2.13 -6.62 -1.95
C ILE A 202 2.31 -8.12 -2.23
N ALA A 203 1.42 -8.70 -3.03
CA ALA A 203 1.51 -10.08 -3.51
C ALA A 203 2.84 -10.37 -4.21
N GLN A 204 3.18 -9.56 -5.23
CA GLN A 204 4.42 -9.71 -5.98
C GLN A 204 5.65 -9.51 -5.08
N ALA A 205 5.62 -8.51 -4.20
CA ALA A 205 6.73 -8.22 -3.31
C ALA A 205 6.99 -9.33 -2.29
N ASN A 206 5.93 -9.88 -1.69
CA ASN A 206 6.01 -11.00 -0.76
C ASN A 206 6.45 -12.29 -1.44
N ALA A 207 6.08 -12.48 -2.72
CA ALA A 207 6.55 -13.59 -3.53
C ALA A 207 8.06 -13.46 -3.83
N ASP A 208 8.49 -12.33 -4.37
CA ASP A 208 9.84 -12.15 -4.90
C ASP A 208 10.91 -11.93 -3.82
N ALA A 209 10.57 -11.24 -2.73
CA ALA A 209 11.51 -10.84 -1.69
C ALA A 209 10.99 -11.08 -0.26
N PRO A 210 10.51 -12.29 0.07
CA PRO A 210 9.88 -12.57 1.35
C PRO A 210 10.81 -12.32 2.54
N ILE A 211 10.26 -11.75 3.61
CA ILE A 211 10.92 -11.64 4.91
C ILE A 211 10.44 -12.79 5.79
N SER A 212 11.41 -13.54 6.35
CA SER A 212 11.17 -14.87 6.92
C SER A 212 10.30 -14.89 8.18
N ASP A 213 10.17 -13.76 8.87
CA ASP A 213 9.39 -13.63 10.10
C ASP A 213 7.92 -13.24 9.84
N GLY A 214 7.52 -13.06 8.58
CA GLY A 214 6.17 -12.64 8.22
C GLY A 214 5.97 -11.13 8.11
N HIS A 215 7.03 -10.32 8.27
CA HIS A 215 7.01 -8.92 7.90
C HIS A 215 6.69 -8.78 6.40
N SER A 216 5.90 -7.76 6.03
CA SER A 216 5.63 -7.45 4.63
C SER A 216 6.92 -7.12 3.88
N SER A 217 7.02 -7.45 2.61
CA SER A 217 8.12 -6.97 1.76
C SER A 217 8.06 -5.46 1.55
N GLN A 218 9.20 -4.86 1.20
CA GLN A 218 9.25 -3.45 0.80
C GLN A 218 8.43 -3.27 -0.48
N ILE A 219 7.59 -2.23 -0.53
CA ILE A 219 6.73 -1.91 -1.69
C ILE A 219 6.95 -0.50 -2.23
N GLY A 220 7.75 0.35 -1.58
CA GLY A 220 7.94 1.72 -2.05
C GLY A 220 9.07 2.50 -1.37
N TRP A 221 9.18 3.76 -1.80
CA TRP A 221 10.02 4.80 -1.21
C TRP A 221 9.19 6.05 -0.95
N ALA A 222 9.34 6.61 0.26
CA ALA A 222 8.82 7.94 0.56
C ALA A 222 9.74 9.02 -0.02
N GLN A 223 9.24 10.25 -0.16
CA GLN A 223 10.01 11.37 -0.73
C GLN A 223 11.21 11.78 0.14
N ASP A 224 11.19 11.44 1.43
CA ASP A 224 12.30 11.62 2.37
C ASP A 224 13.33 10.46 2.35
N GLY A 225 13.10 9.45 1.51
CA GLY A 225 14.03 8.36 1.23
C GLY A 225 13.93 7.16 2.17
N PHE A 226 12.96 7.16 3.10
CA PHE A 226 12.68 5.96 3.90
C PHE A 226 11.86 4.93 3.11
N PRO A 227 12.07 3.62 3.37
CA PRO A 227 11.32 2.57 2.71
C PRO A 227 9.86 2.52 3.18
N ILE A 228 8.99 2.03 2.31
CA ILE A 228 7.57 1.80 2.56
C ILE A 228 7.29 0.30 2.47
N TYR A 229 6.54 -0.24 3.42
CA TYR A 229 6.16 -1.65 3.51
C TYR A 229 4.64 -1.85 3.46
N GLY A 230 4.19 -3.06 3.14
CA GLY A 230 2.80 -3.49 3.32
C GLY A 230 2.40 -3.58 4.80
N PRO A 231 1.15 -3.93 5.14
CA PRO A 231 0.55 -3.67 6.46
C PRO A 231 1.09 -4.52 7.63
N LEU A 232 2.02 -5.45 7.38
CA LEU A 232 2.55 -6.35 8.42
C LEU A 232 3.98 -5.96 8.81
N GLY A 233 4.18 -5.77 10.11
CA GLY A 233 5.47 -5.59 10.76
C GLY A 233 6.10 -6.90 11.23
N PRO A 234 7.14 -6.85 12.09
CA PRO A 234 7.88 -8.03 12.51
C PRO A 234 6.99 -9.11 13.12
N GLY A 235 7.26 -10.37 12.77
CA GLY A 235 6.45 -11.50 13.24
C GLY A 235 5.07 -11.62 12.60
N GLY A 236 4.79 -10.87 11.52
CA GLY A 236 3.46 -10.81 10.90
C GLY A 236 2.45 -9.98 11.69
N VAL A 237 2.93 -9.08 12.56
CA VAL A 237 2.07 -8.20 13.36
C VAL A 237 1.38 -7.20 12.45
N GLU A 238 0.05 -7.12 12.51
CA GLU A 238 -0.72 -6.07 11.84
C GLU A 238 -0.35 -4.70 12.42
N ILE A 239 0.15 -3.80 11.58
CA ILE A 239 0.49 -2.44 11.97
C ILE A 239 -0.80 -1.63 12.08
N ARG A 240 -1.03 -1.13 13.30
CA ARG A 240 -2.11 -0.22 13.67
C ARG A 240 -1.53 1.04 14.29
N ASN A 241 -2.33 2.09 14.37
CA ASN A 241 -2.01 3.31 15.10
C ASN A 241 -1.61 3.00 16.55
N CYS A 242 -0.49 3.56 17.00
CA CYS A 242 -0.05 3.38 18.38
C CYS A 242 -1.12 3.86 19.37
N GLY A 243 -1.50 2.98 20.30
CA GLY A 243 -2.56 3.24 21.28
C GLY A 243 -3.98 2.86 20.83
N ALA A 244 -4.17 2.48 19.56
CA ALA A 244 -5.44 1.98 19.07
C ALA A 244 -5.75 0.57 19.62
N SER A 245 -7.02 0.17 19.53
CA SER A 245 -7.46 -1.16 19.98
C SER A 245 -6.72 -2.26 19.23
N GLY A 246 -6.16 -3.22 19.98
CA GLY A 246 -5.40 -4.34 19.40
C GLY A 246 -4.04 -3.97 18.80
N ALA A 247 -3.60 -2.71 18.89
CA ALA A 247 -2.26 -2.33 18.45
C ALA A 247 -1.18 -3.02 19.29
N HIS A 248 -0.13 -3.48 18.63
CA HIS A 248 1.02 -4.06 19.32
C HIS A 248 1.79 -2.96 20.09
N ALA A 249 2.32 -3.30 21.27
CA ALA A 249 2.96 -2.33 22.17
C ALA A 249 4.27 -1.72 21.65
N THR A 250 4.81 -2.26 20.55
CA THR A 250 6.09 -1.85 19.95
C THR A 250 5.93 -1.59 18.47
N TYR A 251 5.57 -2.63 17.70
CA TYR A 251 5.30 -2.54 16.27
C TYR A 251 3.91 -1.93 15.99
N CYS A 252 3.82 -0.61 16.12
CA CYS A 252 2.67 0.20 15.76
C CYS A 252 3.16 1.44 15.00
N GLN A 253 2.29 2.07 14.23
CA GLN A 253 2.64 3.28 13.51
C GLN A 253 2.43 4.53 14.36
N ASP A 254 3.36 5.46 14.23
CA ASP A 254 3.27 6.80 14.77
C ASP A 254 2.27 7.66 13.97
N LYS A 255 2.15 8.93 14.36
CA LYS A 255 1.20 9.86 13.75
C LYS A 255 1.50 10.19 12.29
N CYS A 256 2.70 9.91 11.77
CA CYS A 256 3.03 10.12 10.36
C CYS A 256 2.80 8.89 9.49
N GLY A 257 2.44 7.74 10.08
CA GLY A 257 2.19 6.48 9.35
C GLY A 257 3.42 5.57 9.27
N GLY A 258 4.35 5.65 10.22
CA GLY A 258 5.53 4.79 10.22
C GLY A 258 6.04 4.38 11.60
N TYR A 259 7.14 3.65 11.62
CA TYR A 259 7.76 3.11 12.83
C TYR A 259 9.23 3.51 12.90
N GLU A 260 9.60 4.22 13.96
CA GLU A 260 10.99 4.54 14.31
C GLU A 260 11.61 3.43 15.18
N GLY A 261 12.64 2.78 14.65
CA GLY A 261 13.39 1.73 15.34
C GLY A 261 14.37 1.03 14.39
N GLU A 262 15.28 0.21 14.89
CA GLU A 262 16.13 -0.63 14.04
C GLU A 262 15.52 -2.03 13.96
N LEU A 263 15.41 -2.58 12.75
CA LEU A 263 14.87 -3.92 12.48
C LEU A 263 15.90 -4.71 11.64
N PRO A 264 16.96 -5.25 12.26
CA PRO A 264 18.12 -5.81 11.54
C PRO A 264 17.79 -7.02 10.65
N ASP A 265 16.69 -7.73 10.94
CA ASP A 265 16.21 -8.84 10.13
C ASP A 265 15.36 -8.38 8.92
N VAL A 266 15.04 -7.08 8.84
CA VAL A 266 14.21 -6.45 7.80
C VAL A 266 15.07 -5.57 6.90
N ASP A 267 15.76 -4.57 7.47
CA ASP A 267 16.52 -3.57 6.72
C ASP A 267 17.58 -2.84 7.62
N ASN A 268 18.29 -1.88 7.04
CA ASN A 268 19.32 -1.07 7.72
C ASN A 268 18.88 0.40 7.97
N TYR A 269 17.59 0.68 7.97
CA TYR A 269 17.02 1.99 8.27
C TYR A 269 16.63 2.10 9.75
N LYS A 270 16.47 3.32 10.22
CA LYS A 270 15.97 3.65 11.57
C LYS A 270 14.49 4.04 11.56
N TYR A 271 13.89 4.15 10.39
CA TYR A 271 12.48 4.45 10.21
C TYR A 271 11.95 3.78 8.95
N ARG A 272 10.68 3.40 8.95
CA ARG A 272 9.94 2.99 7.75
C ARG A 272 8.47 3.34 7.83
N TYR A 273 7.85 3.56 6.70
CA TYR A 273 6.40 3.74 6.59
C TYR A 273 5.70 2.42 6.32
N TYR A 274 4.43 2.35 6.69
CA TYR A 274 3.55 1.22 6.40
C TYR A 274 2.32 1.73 5.66
N ILE A 275 1.92 1.01 4.61
CA ILE A 275 0.58 1.18 4.02
C ILE A 275 -0.36 0.27 4.80
N THR A 276 -1.22 0.87 5.62
CA THR A 276 -2.00 0.17 6.66
C THR A 276 -3.45 -0.08 6.28
N GLY A 277 -4.03 -1.10 6.91
CA GLY A 277 -5.40 -1.55 6.68
C GLY A 277 -5.46 -2.95 6.05
N LYS A 278 -6.66 -3.38 5.66
CA LYS A 278 -6.86 -4.68 5.03
C LYS A 278 -6.32 -4.69 3.60
N VAL A 279 -5.83 -5.86 3.19
CA VAL A 279 -5.38 -6.12 1.82
C VAL A 279 -6.50 -6.85 1.08
N ASN A 280 -6.87 -6.34 -0.10
CA ASN A 280 -7.87 -6.93 -0.97
C ASN A 280 -7.54 -8.39 -1.35
N ASP A 281 -8.58 -9.19 -1.60
CA ASP A 281 -8.51 -10.62 -1.93
C ASP A 281 -8.02 -10.96 -3.36
N LEU A 282 -7.67 -9.95 -4.15
CA LEU A 282 -7.33 -9.96 -5.58
C LEU A 282 -8.47 -10.36 -6.52
N ASN A 283 -9.72 -10.31 -6.05
CA ASN A 283 -10.87 -10.77 -6.79
C ASN A 283 -12.04 -9.80 -6.76
N SER A 284 -12.30 -9.14 -5.63
CA SER A 284 -13.50 -8.35 -5.40
C SER A 284 -13.45 -6.98 -6.08
N LEU A 285 -14.61 -6.57 -6.60
CA LEU A 285 -14.89 -5.24 -7.17
C LEU A 285 -16.18 -4.66 -6.55
N PRO A 286 -16.17 -3.40 -6.06
CA PRO A 286 -15.00 -2.59 -5.80
C PRO A 286 -14.02 -3.27 -4.84
N SER A 287 -12.84 -2.69 -4.67
CA SER A 287 -11.79 -3.32 -3.86
C SER A 287 -12.28 -3.77 -2.47
N TYR A 288 -12.17 -5.07 -2.17
CA TYR A 288 -12.54 -5.66 -0.87
C TYR A 288 -11.63 -6.85 -0.47
N PRO A 289 -11.30 -7.03 0.83
CA PRO A 289 -11.52 -6.05 1.89
C PRO A 289 -10.63 -4.82 1.71
N LYS A 290 -11.24 -3.65 1.82
CA LYS A 290 -10.55 -2.36 1.95
C LYS A 290 -10.33 -2.05 3.44
N PRO A 291 -9.55 -1.02 3.80
CA PRO A 291 -9.52 -0.53 5.17
C PRO A 291 -10.94 -0.23 5.69
N ASP A 292 -11.19 -0.65 6.93
CA ASP A 292 -12.52 -0.70 7.55
C ASP A 292 -12.63 0.19 8.80
N ASP A 293 -11.51 0.75 9.26
CA ASP A 293 -11.46 1.51 10.51
C ASP A 293 -10.43 2.65 10.44
N LEU A 294 -10.91 3.89 10.49
CA LEU A 294 -10.07 5.08 10.50
C LEU A 294 -9.21 5.18 11.77
N ASP A 295 -9.76 4.84 12.93
CA ASP A 295 -9.03 4.94 14.21
C ASP A 295 -7.87 3.94 14.27
N LEU A 296 -8.03 2.76 13.65
CA LEU A 296 -6.99 1.74 13.59
C LEU A 296 -5.89 2.05 12.58
N TYR A 297 -6.23 2.57 11.39
CA TYR A 297 -5.29 2.57 10.26
C TYR A 297 -5.08 3.91 9.57
N PHE A 298 -5.88 4.96 9.81
CA PHE A 298 -5.64 6.27 9.20
C PHE A 298 -4.22 6.74 9.57
N PRO A 299 -3.39 7.18 8.61
CA PRO A 299 -3.72 7.74 7.29
C PRO A 299 -3.85 6.75 6.13
N PHE A 300 -3.76 5.44 6.36
CA PHE A 300 -3.61 4.36 5.36
C PHE A 300 -2.33 4.42 4.53
N THR A 301 -1.83 5.62 4.20
CA THR A 301 -0.53 5.86 3.54
C THR A 301 0.40 6.68 4.43
N ILE A 302 0.92 7.82 3.96
CA ILE A 302 1.88 8.66 4.69
C ILE A 302 1.21 9.98 5.02
N ARG A 303 1.22 10.36 6.30
CA ARG A 303 0.68 11.64 6.75
C ARG A 303 1.70 12.76 6.81
N CYS A 304 2.97 12.44 7.02
CA CYS A 304 4.05 13.42 7.07
C CYS A 304 5.41 12.75 6.90
N HIS A 305 6.43 13.55 6.53
CA HIS A 305 7.79 13.06 6.40
C HIS A 305 8.53 13.09 7.74
N ARG A 306 9.02 11.94 8.20
CA ARG A 306 9.93 11.79 9.33
C ARG A 306 11.33 12.31 9.02
N GLY A 307 11.72 12.28 7.75
CA GLY A 307 13.01 12.73 7.27
C GLY A 307 12.98 13.99 6.43
N VAL A 308 14.17 14.37 5.98
CA VAL A 308 14.35 15.52 5.07
C VAL A 308 14.17 15.07 3.62
N THR A 309 13.34 15.77 2.86
CA THR A 309 13.19 15.54 1.41
C THR A 309 14.29 16.24 0.60
N LEU A 310 14.51 15.82 -0.66
CA LEU A 310 15.48 16.48 -1.56
C LEU A 310 14.93 17.76 -2.20
N SER A 311 14.62 18.79 -1.41
CA SER A 311 14.26 20.11 -1.94
C SER A 311 15.43 20.76 -2.69
N SER A 312 16.65 20.63 -2.15
CA SER A 312 17.91 20.91 -2.85
C SER A 312 19.05 20.07 -2.28
N ALA A 313 20.07 19.78 -3.11
CA ALA A 313 21.25 19.03 -2.64
C ALA A 313 22.02 19.79 -1.56
N SER A 314 22.04 21.12 -1.60
CA SER A 314 22.68 21.95 -0.58
C SER A 314 21.96 21.86 0.76
N ASP A 315 20.63 21.98 0.76
CA ASP A 315 19.85 22.00 2.00
C ASP A 315 19.89 20.62 2.66
N PHE A 316 19.69 19.57 1.86
CA PHE A 316 19.79 18.19 2.35
C PHE A 316 21.16 17.88 2.94
N LYS A 317 22.24 18.27 2.25
CA LYS A 317 23.62 18.07 2.74
C LYS A 317 23.86 18.77 4.06
N ASN A 318 23.44 20.03 4.16
CA ASN A 318 23.74 20.90 5.29
C ASN A 318 22.81 20.67 6.50
N TYR A 319 21.72 19.91 6.33
CA TYR A 319 20.85 19.55 7.44
C TYR A 319 21.62 18.82 8.55
N ALA A 320 21.46 19.31 9.78
CA ALA A 320 22.24 18.89 10.95
C ALA A 320 21.67 17.66 11.69
N GLY A 321 20.63 17.03 11.14
CA GLY A 321 20.04 15.81 11.68
C GLY A 321 20.94 14.58 11.59
N SER A 322 20.51 13.53 12.28
CA SER A 322 21.19 12.25 12.30
C SER A 322 20.88 11.42 11.06
N ASP A 323 21.78 10.49 10.74
CA ASP A 323 21.53 9.50 9.70
C ASP A 323 20.33 8.63 10.09
N GLY A 324 19.36 8.52 9.17
CA GLY A 324 18.20 7.64 9.26
C GLY A 324 18.51 6.18 8.97
N PHE A 325 19.77 5.80 8.97
CA PHE A 325 20.24 4.46 8.65
C PHE A 325 21.38 4.05 9.58
N THR A 326 21.64 2.74 9.66
CA THR A 326 22.70 2.14 10.47
C THR A 326 24.04 2.17 9.74
N SER A 327 25.15 1.91 10.43
CA SER A 327 26.47 1.84 9.79
C SER A 327 26.60 0.77 8.71
N ASP A 328 25.71 -0.23 8.72
CA ASP A 328 25.70 -1.34 7.77
C ASP A 328 24.90 -1.01 6.49
N HIS A 329 24.26 0.17 6.45
CA HIS A 329 23.54 0.63 5.28
C HIS A 329 24.48 0.87 4.10
N THR A 330 24.03 0.43 2.94
CA THR A 330 24.61 0.79 1.65
C THR A 330 23.46 1.03 0.69
N ALA A 331 23.40 2.22 0.12
CA ALA A 331 22.41 2.55 -0.90
C ALA A 331 22.56 1.62 -2.11
N THR A 332 21.54 0.79 -2.35
CA THR A 332 21.44 -0.10 -3.51
C THR A 332 20.18 0.19 -4.29
N ALA A 333 20.25 0.11 -5.62
CA ALA A 333 19.08 0.14 -6.49
C ALA A 333 18.20 -1.10 -6.26
N HIS A 334 16.90 -0.90 -6.12
CA HIS A 334 15.87 -1.93 -6.12
C HIS A 334 15.49 -2.25 -7.58
N PRO A 335 15.34 -3.54 -7.95
CA PRO A 335 14.96 -3.91 -9.31
C PRO A 335 13.52 -3.54 -9.68
N GLY A 336 12.66 -3.31 -8.67
CA GLY A 336 11.23 -3.08 -8.83
C GLY A 336 10.44 -4.38 -8.99
N TYR A 337 9.12 -4.27 -9.04
CA TYR A 337 8.17 -5.36 -9.24
C TYR A 337 7.34 -5.07 -10.49
N THR A 338 7.90 -5.42 -11.64
CA THR A 338 7.30 -5.12 -12.96
C THR A 338 7.06 -6.38 -13.79
N THR A 339 7.13 -7.55 -13.14
CA THR A 339 6.76 -8.81 -13.79
C THR A 339 5.28 -8.73 -14.16
N PRO A 340 4.90 -8.97 -15.42
CA PRO A 340 3.50 -8.99 -15.83
C PRO A 340 2.75 -10.06 -15.04
N LEU A 341 1.65 -9.64 -14.42
CA LEU A 341 0.74 -10.47 -13.63
C LEU A 341 -0.68 -10.10 -14.09
N PRO A 342 -1.28 -10.88 -15.02
CA PRO A 342 -2.60 -10.60 -15.57
C PRO A 342 -3.68 -10.96 -14.54
N VAL A 343 -3.78 -10.16 -13.49
CA VAL A 343 -4.85 -10.24 -12.51
C VAL A 343 -6.16 -9.95 -13.22
N GLN A 344 -7.18 -10.76 -12.91
CA GLN A 344 -8.52 -10.61 -13.44
C GLN A 344 -9.48 -10.61 -12.25
N CYS A 345 -10.17 -9.49 -12.05
CA CYS A 345 -11.16 -9.44 -10.99
C CYS A 345 -12.38 -10.32 -11.33
N LEU A 346 -13.08 -10.79 -10.30
CA LEU A 346 -14.29 -11.62 -10.35
C LEU A 346 -14.11 -12.98 -11.05
N ASP A 347 -12.87 -13.46 -11.19
CA ASP A 347 -12.59 -14.78 -11.77
C ASP A 347 -12.60 -15.92 -10.73
N GLY A 348 -12.87 -15.58 -9.46
CA GLY A 348 -12.93 -16.50 -8.34
C GLY A 348 -11.55 -16.95 -7.85
N LYS A 349 -10.47 -16.34 -8.34
CA LYS A 349 -9.09 -16.64 -7.94
C LYS A 349 -8.63 -15.70 -6.85
N GLY A 350 -8.03 -16.26 -5.81
CA GLY A 350 -7.28 -15.50 -4.83
C GLY A 350 -5.79 -15.44 -5.16
N LEU A 351 -5.01 -14.82 -4.28
CA LEU A 351 -3.55 -14.73 -4.40
C LEU A 351 -2.86 -16.08 -4.71
N ASP A 352 -3.28 -17.14 -4.03
CA ASP A 352 -2.68 -18.48 -4.18
C ASP A 352 -2.95 -19.13 -5.55
N ASP A 353 -3.90 -18.60 -6.32
CA ASP A 353 -4.29 -19.10 -7.65
C ASP A 353 -3.52 -18.40 -8.77
N TYR A 354 -2.93 -17.23 -8.49
CA TYR A 354 -2.05 -16.54 -9.41
C TYR A 354 -0.63 -17.09 -9.27
N ASP A 355 -0.10 -17.65 -10.35
CA ASP A 355 1.30 -18.09 -10.37
C ASP A 355 2.23 -16.87 -10.49
N VAL A 356 2.33 -16.12 -9.39
CA VAL A 356 3.24 -14.97 -9.21
C VAL A 356 4.70 -15.33 -9.46
N PHE A 357 5.02 -16.63 -9.54
CA PHE A 357 6.35 -17.17 -9.83
C PHE A 357 6.50 -17.78 -11.24
N ALA A 358 5.44 -17.98 -12.02
CA ALA A 358 5.49 -18.68 -13.32
C ALA A 358 6.33 -17.95 -14.37
N SER A 359 6.35 -16.62 -14.29
CA SER A 359 6.99 -15.75 -15.29
C SER A 359 8.31 -15.15 -14.84
N ALA A 360 8.69 -15.29 -13.57
CA ALA A 360 9.96 -14.76 -13.06
C ALA A 360 11.08 -15.81 -13.19
N PRO A 361 12.21 -15.54 -13.88
CA PRO A 361 13.40 -16.36 -13.69
C PRO A 361 13.78 -16.32 -12.20
N ALA A 362 14.07 -17.50 -11.64
CA ALA A 362 14.28 -17.70 -10.21
C ALA A 362 15.08 -16.54 -9.55
N PRO A 363 14.59 -15.96 -8.45
CA PRO A 363 15.27 -14.85 -7.79
C PRO A 363 16.68 -15.28 -7.38
N THR A 364 17.68 -14.50 -7.77
CA THR A 364 19.02 -14.63 -7.19
C THR A 364 18.91 -14.26 -5.71
N LEU A 365 19.01 -15.25 -4.84
CA LEU A 365 19.04 -15.05 -3.39
C LEU A 365 19.99 -13.89 -3.05
N ARG A 366 19.46 -12.87 -2.38
CA ARG A 366 20.28 -11.84 -1.73
C ARG A 366 21.22 -12.57 -0.78
N PRO A 367 22.55 -12.31 -0.81
CA PRO A 367 23.45 -12.93 0.14
C PRO A 367 23.07 -12.46 1.54
N THR A 368 22.51 -13.34 2.36
CA THR A 368 22.47 -13.15 3.80
C THR A 368 23.92 -13.01 4.28
N PRO A 369 24.31 -11.91 4.92
CA PRO A 369 25.61 -11.84 5.59
C PRO A 369 25.69 -13.01 6.56
N ALA A 370 26.74 -13.82 6.46
CA ALA A 370 26.95 -14.91 7.40
C ALA A 370 26.98 -14.35 8.83
N PRO A 371 26.33 -15.01 9.81
CA PRO A 371 26.43 -14.62 11.21
C PRO A 371 27.90 -14.55 11.61
N VAL A 372 28.38 -13.36 11.95
CA VAL A 372 29.71 -13.22 12.54
C VAL A 372 29.59 -13.72 13.99
N GLU A 373 30.09 -14.92 14.23
CA GLU A 373 30.25 -15.45 15.58
C GLU A 373 31.03 -14.44 16.44
N PRO A 374 30.53 -14.02 17.62
CA PRO A 374 31.26 -13.10 18.46
C PRO A 374 32.55 -13.76 18.95
N THR A 375 33.68 -13.34 18.38
CA THR A 375 34.99 -13.73 18.89
C THR A 375 35.21 -13.02 20.23
N LEU A 376 34.99 -13.76 21.32
CA LEU A 376 35.43 -13.37 22.66
C LEU A 376 36.97 -13.38 22.70
N ARG A 377 37.58 -12.29 22.21
CA ARG A 377 38.98 -11.96 22.51
C ARG A 377 38.97 -10.94 23.65
N PRO A 378 39.54 -11.26 24.83
CA PRO A 378 39.63 -10.31 25.92
C PRO A 378 40.57 -9.16 25.54
N THR A 379 40.06 -7.93 25.65
CA THR A 379 40.85 -6.70 25.64
C THR A 379 41.80 -6.69 26.85
N PRO A 380 43.13 -6.58 26.69
CA PRO A 380 44.02 -6.32 27.82
C PRO A 380 43.82 -4.90 28.34
N ALA A 381 43.76 -4.76 29.66
CA ALA A 381 43.66 -3.48 30.35
C ALA A 381 44.88 -2.56 30.07
N PRO A 382 44.73 -1.23 30.10
CA PRO A 382 45.82 -0.29 29.91
C PRO A 382 46.68 -0.21 31.18
N VAL A 383 48.00 -0.23 31.03
CA VAL A 383 48.94 0.18 32.07
C VAL A 383 49.80 1.31 31.50
N GLU A 384 49.63 2.50 32.04
CA GLU A 384 50.59 3.60 31.95
C GLU A 384 51.84 3.27 32.75
N ASP A 385 53.03 3.42 32.15
CA ASP A 385 54.07 4.31 32.68
C ASP A 385 55.25 4.45 31.68
N THR A 386 55.80 5.67 31.59
CA THR A 386 56.92 6.09 30.71
C THR A 386 58.00 6.77 31.59
N PRO A 387 59.23 7.15 31.15
CA PRO A 387 60.32 6.47 30.42
C PRO A 387 61.70 6.49 31.17
N ALA A 388 62.75 5.91 30.52
CA ALA A 388 64.10 6.50 30.23
C ALA A 388 65.32 5.56 30.57
N PRO A 389 66.57 5.86 30.13
CA PRO A 389 67.10 5.62 28.77
C PRO A 389 68.52 4.98 28.74
N VAL A 390 68.89 4.17 27.73
CA VAL A 390 70.32 3.96 27.38
C VAL A 390 70.53 3.57 25.91
N GLU A 391 71.36 4.34 25.20
CA GLU A 391 72.16 4.00 24.01
C GLU A 391 73.64 4.33 24.37
N PRO A 392 74.73 4.00 23.60
CA PRO A 392 74.77 3.78 22.14
C PRO A 392 75.76 2.70 21.56
N THR A 393 75.56 2.38 20.26
CA THR A 393 76.54 2.04 19.17
C THR A 393 77.52 0.82 19.25
N PRO A 394 78.16 0.36 18.13
CA PRO A 394 77.97 0.65 16.69
C PRO A 394 77.95 -0.57 15.71
N ARG A 395 77.59 -0.26 14.45
CA ARG A 395 77.73 -1.00 13.18
C ARG A 395 79.21 -1.21 12.78
N PRO A 396 79.58 -2.18 11.91
CA PRO A 396 79.74 -1.84 10.47
C PRO A 396 79.43 -2.99 9.45
N THR A 397 78.88 -2.57 8.29
CA THR A 397 79.08 -3.01 6.86
C THR A 397 79.42 -4.48 6.49
N LEU A 398 78.92 -5.11 5.41
CA LEU A 398 79.10 -4.78 3.98
C LEU A 398 78.18 -5.67 3.10
N MET A 399 77.75 -5.14 1.94
CA MET A 399 77.25 -5.91 0.77
C MET A 399 78.40 -6.77 0.18
N PRO A 400 78.10 -7.88 -0.54
CA PRO A 400 77.88 -7.78 -2.00
C PRO A 400 76.88 -8.80 -2.59
N THR A 401 76.06 -8.34 -3.55
CA THR A 401 75.64 -9.09 -4.76
C THR A 401 76.88 -9.22 -5.69
N PRO A 402 77.05 -10.18 -6.63
CA PRO A 402 76.04 -11.00 -7.32
C PRO A 402 76.43 -12.47 -7.70
N THR A 403 75.49 -13.12 -8.41
CA THR A 403 75.62 -14.14 -9.49
C THR A 403 75.48 -15.65 -9.20
N LYS A 404 74.34 -16.18 -9.70
CA LYS A 404 74.00 -17.46 -10.38
C LYS A 404 74.46 -18.85 -9.84
N GLN A 405 73.42 -19.64 -9.53
CA GLN A 405 73.13 -21.07 -9.82
C GLN A 405 74.15 -22.15 -9.37
N PRO A 406 73.71 -23.15 -8.55
CA PRO A 406 73.52 -24.50 -9.10
C PRO A 406 72.41 -25.40 -8.46
N THR A 407 71.91 -26.27 -9.35
CA THR A 407 71.34 -27.64 -9.29
C THR A 407 70.96 -28.35 -7.97
N GLN A 408 69.78 -28.99 -7.99
CA GLN A 408 69.15 -29.86 -6.98
C GLN A 408 69.95 -31.10 -6.52
N PRO A 409 69.68 -31.59 -5.30
CA PRO A 409 69.65 -33.02 -5.00
C PRO A 409 68.28 -33.52 -4.49
N THR A 410 68.06 -34.81 -4.71
CA THR A 410 66.86 -35.64 -4.51
C THR A 410 66.51 -35.95 -3.05
N ALA A 411 65.22 -36.16 -2.78
CA ALA A 411 64.69 -36.66 -1.50
C ALA A 411 64.09 -38.09 -1.65
N PRO A 412 64.13 -38.94 -0.61
CA PRO A 412 63.71 -40.35 -0.69
C PRO A 412 62.20 -40.59 -0.43
N VAL A 413 61.79 -41.80 -0.78
CA VAL A 413 60.44 -42.40 -0.92
C VAL A 413 59.60 -42.48 0.38
N PRO A 414 58.27 -42.24 0.32
CA PRO A 414 57.30 -42.74 1.28
C PRO A 414 56.42 -43.91 0.75
N THR A 415 56.05 -44.77 1.68
CA THR A 415 55.29 -46.05 1.64
C THR A 415 53.94 -46.01 0.89
N PRO A 416 53.48 -47.14 0.28
CA PRO A 416 52.18 -47.18 -0.39
C PRO A 416 50.99 -47.16 0.59
N ARG A 417 49.95 -46.42 0.19
CA ARG A 417 48.65 -46.25 0.86
C ARG A 417 47.71 -47.44 0.54
N PRO A 418 46.90 -47.96 1.48
CA PRO A 418 46.01 -49.08 1.23
C PRO A 418 44.78 -48.70 0.38
N THR A 419 44.39 -49.60 -0.52
CA THR A 419 43.23 -49.50 -1.43
C THR A 419 41.91 -49.79 -0.69
N PRO A 420 40.88 -48.95 -0.78
CA PRO A 420 39.56 -49.26 -0.23
C PRO A 420 38.78 -50.28 -1.08
N ILE A 421 38.04 -51.16 -0.40
CA ILE A 421 37.15 -52.19 -0.94
C ILE A 421 35.83 -51.55 -1.40
N PRO A 422 35.18 -51.99 -2.51
CA PRO A 422 33.92 -51.42 -2.97
C PRO A 422 32.75 -51.83 -2.06
N THR A 423 31.96 -50.85 -1.62
CA THR A 423 30.71 -51.06 -0.88
C THR A 423 29.55 -51.34 -1.85
N PRO A 424 28.69 -52.36 -1.62
CA PRO A 424 27.56 -52.65 -2.49
C PRO A 424 26.43 -51.61 -2.38
N ARG A 425 25.70 -51.45 -3.49
CA ARG A 425 24.60 -50.50 -3.71
C ARG A 425 23.40 -50.74 -2.76
N PRO A 426 22.78 -49.71 -2.17
CA PRO A 426 21.58 -49.88 -1.35
C PRO A 426 20.35 -50.30 -2.17
N THR A 427 19.59 -51.26 -1.63
CA THR A 427 18.28 -51.72 -2.11
C THR A 427 17.21 -50.65 -1.82
N VAL A 428 16.33 -50.40 -2.80
CA VAL A 428 15.20 -49.46 -2.67
C VAL A 428 14.12 -50.06 -1.77
N ALA A 429 13.72 -49.34 -0.71
CA ALA A 429 12.61 -49.72 0.15
C ALA A 429 11.25 -49.43 -0.53
N PRO A 430 10.18 -50.19 -0.23
CA PRO A 430 8.87 -49.96 -0.83
C PRO A 430 8.21 -48.68 -0.31
N THR A 431 7.57 -47.95 -1.22
CA THR A 431 6.83 -46.71 -0.95
C THR A 431 5.54 -46.97 -0.16
N THR A 432 5.40 -46.31 0.99
CA THR A 432 4.12 -46.13 1.67
C THR A 432 3.29 -45.05 0.95
N PRO A 433 1.96 -45.21 0.81
CA PRO A 433 1.11 -44.16 0.23
C PRO A 433 1.14 -42.89 1.10
N ARG A 434 1.11 -41.74 0.43
CA ARG A 434 1.14 -40.37 0.96
C ARG A 434 0.06 -40.18 2.05
N PRO A 435 0.35 -39.50 3.17
CA PRO A 435 -0.68 -39.06 4.10
C PRO A 435 -1.64 -38.12 3.39
N THR A 436 -2.94 -38.43 3.41
CA THR A 436 -3.99 -37.49 3.03
C THR A 436 -3.93 -36.30 3.98
N VAL A 437 -3.79 -35.09 3.42
CA VAL A 437 -3.84 -33.84 4.17
C VAL A 437 -5.21 -33.78 4.87
N ALA A 438 -5.22 -33.56 6.18
CA ALA A 438 -6.45 -33.27 6.90
C ALA A 438 -7.07 -31.99 6.32
N PRO A 439 -8.40 -31.89 6.19
CA PRO A 439 -9.03 -30.67 5.69
C PRO A 439 -8.61 -29.48 6.58
N SER A 440 -8.01 -28.48 5.95
CA SER A 440 -7.79 -27.18 6.58
C SER A 440 -9.16 -26.50 6.68
N PHE A 441 -9.66 -26.31 7.89
CA PHE A 441 -10.84 -25.49 8.11
C PHE A 441 -10.43 -24.02 7.95
N SER A 442 -10.58 -23.49 6.73
CA SER A 442 -10.71 -22.04 6.57
C SER A 442 -11.97 -21.59 7.32
N PRO A 443 -11.95 -20.54 8.16
CA PRO A 443 -13.16 -20.05 8.80
C PRO A 443 -14.15 -19.65 7.71
N THR A 444 -15.22 -20.44 7.55
CA THR A 444 -16.34 -20.10 6.69
C THR A 444 -16.96 -18.83 7.25
N ALA A 445 -17.09 -17.78 6.44
CA ALA A 445 -17.79 -16.56 6.83
C ALA A 445 -19.14 -16.94 7.45
N ALA A 446 -19.41 -16.41 8.64
CA ALA A 446 -20.62 -16.73 9.39
C ALA A 446 -21.85 -16.34 8.55
N PRO A 447 -22.86 -17.21 8.39
CA PRO A 447 -23.97 -16.95 7.48
C PRO A 447 -24.85 -15.78 7.95
N VAL A 448 -25.53 -15.15 7.00
CA VAL A 448 -26.49 -14.06 7.26
C VAL A 448 -27.88 -14.44 6.75
N VAL A 449 -28.90 -13.80 7.32
CA VAL A 449 -30.28 -13.86 6.81
C VAL A 449 -30.66 -12.48 6.31
N THR A 450 -31.10 -12.38 5.06
CA THR A 450 -31.56 -11.14 4.45
C THR A 450 -33.02 -11.20 4.05
N GLY A 451 -33.68 -10.05 3.99
CA GLY A 451 -35.03 -9.91 3.48
C GLY A 451 -35.52 -8.46 3.46
N ASP A 452 -36.66 -8.25 2.82
CA ASP A 452 -37.24 -6.91 2.64
C ASP A 452 -38.62 -6.83 3.30
N ILE A 453 -38.94 -5.70 3.91
CA ILE A 453 -40.26 -5.40 4.44
C ILE A 453 -40.70 -4.03 3.93
N THR A 454 -41.88 -3.95 3.32
CA THR A 454 -42.42 -2.70 2.78
C THR A 454 -43.49 -2.14 3.70
N PHE A 455 -43.34 -0.88 4.09
CA PHE A 455 -44.29 -0.13 4.89
C PHE A 455 -44.90 1.04 4.12
N SER A 456 -46.10 1.46 4.51
CA SER A 456 -46.74 2.70 4.06
C SER A 456 -47.10 3.57 5.25
N GLY A 457 -47.25 4.88 5.02
CA GLY A 457 -47.54 5.85 6.10
C GLY A 457 -46.31 6.50 6.73
N LEU A 458 -45.12 6.31 6.14
CA LEU A 458 -43.88 7.00 6.50
C LEU A 458 -43.20 7.59 5.27
N THR A 459 -42.53 8.72 5.46
CA THR A 459 -41.54 9.21 4.49
C THR A 459 -40.20 8.51 4.68
N VAL A 460 -39.36 8.49 3.65
CA VAL A 460 -37.99 7.95 3.71
C VAL A 460 -37.18 8.66 4.79
N ALA A 461 -37.34 9.98 4.95
CA ALA A 461 -36.63 10.75 5.96
C ALA A 461 -37.05 10.36 7.39
N GLU A 462 -38.35 10.19 7.65
CA GLU A 462 -38.84 9.73 8.95
C GLU A 462 -38.40 8.30 9.27
N ALA A 463 -38.30 7.45 8.24
CA ALA A 463 -37.82 6.08 8.37
C ALA A 463 -36.30 6.01 8.61
N GLU A 464 -35.53 6.86 7.94
CA GLU A 464 -34.07 7.04 8.15
C GLU A 464 -33.76 7.52 9.57
N GLU A 465 -34.52 8.48 10.09
CA GLU A 465 -34.41 8.95 11.48
C GLU A 465 -34.92 7.95 12.53
N SER A 466 -35.49 6.82 12.11
CA SER A 466 -36.10 5.80 12.97
C SER A 466 -35.60 4.38 12.67
N LYS A 467 -34.36 4.25 12.17
CA LYS A 467 -33.71 2.95 11.88
C LYS A 467 -33.61 2.03 13.09
N ASP A 468 -33.49 2.61 14.29
CA ASP A 468 -33.53 1.92 15.58
C ASP A 468 -34.85 1.16 15.80
N VAL A 469 -35.99 1.78 15.48
CA VAL A 469 -37.32 1.16 15.58
C VAL A 469 -37.43 -0.08 14.68
N PHE A 470 -36.94 0.00 13.44
CA PHE A 470 -36.97 -1.13 12.52
C PHE A 470 -36.01 -2.25 12.93
N ARG A 471 -34.79 -1.91 13.35
CA ARG A 471 -33.81 -2.90 13.86
C ARG A 471 -34.37 -3.66 15.06
N GLU A 472 -34.96 -2.97 16.03
CA GLU A 472 -35.57 -3.59 17.19
C GLU A 472 -36.79 -4.45 16.82
N ALA A 473 -37.66 -3.96 15.93
CA ALA A 473 -38.83 -4.72 15.48
C ALA A 473 -38.43 -6.04 14.78
N ILE A 474 -37.42 -5.99 13.92
CA ILE A 474 -36.89 -7.17 13.21
C ILE A 474 -36.18 -8.11 14.20
N ALA A 475 -35.42 -7.59 15.16
CA ALA A 475 -34.77 -8.38 16.20
C ALA A 475 -35.79 -9.13 17.07
N LEU A 476 -36.86 -8.45 17.49
CA LEU A 476 -37.98 -9.05 18.23
C LEU A 476 -38.70 -10.13 17.41
N THR A 477 -38.90 -9.89 16.11
CA THR A 477 -39.59 -10.83 15.20
C THR A 477 -38.73 -12.05 14.90
N ALA A 478 -37.41 -11.88 14.74
CA ALA A 478 -36.46 -12.97 14.52
C ALA A 478 -36.05 -13.70 15.82
N GLY A 479 -36.31 -13.10 16.99
CA GLY A 479 -35.89 -13.64 18.29
C GLY A 479 -34.37 -13.58 18.51
N VAL A 480 -33.72 -12.54 17.98
CA VAL A 480 -32.27 -12.33 18.02
C VAL A 480 -31.90 -11.06 18.79
N ASP A 481 -30.62 -10.89 19.09
CA ASP A 481 -30.12 -9.64 19.67
C ASP A 481 -30.16 -8.50 18.65
N GLU A 482 -30.54 -7.30 19.06
CA GLU A 482 -30.63 -6.12 18.19
C GLU A 482 -29.27 -5.78 17.55
N SER A 483 -28.15 -6.07 18.22
CA SER A 483 -26.81 -5.83 17.69
C SER A 483 -26.46 -6.74 16.49
N SER A 484 -27.26 -7.79 16.25
CA SER A 484 -27.08 -8.69 15.11
C SER A 484 -27.82 -8.23 13.86
N VAL A 485 -28.65 -7.18 13.95
CA VAL A 485 -29.52 -6.71 12.86
C VAL A 485 -29.02 -5.37 12.32
N THR A 486 -28.81 -5.31 11.01
CA THR A 486 -28.60 -4.06 10.25
C THR A 486 -29.77 -3.83 9.30
N VAL A 487 -30.11 -2.56 9.03
CA VAL A 487 -31.20 -2.19 8.13
C VAL A 487 -30.79 -1.06 7.19
N THR A 488 -31.25 -1.15 5.94
CA THR A 488 -31.13 -0.12 4.91
C THR A 488 -32.52 0.30 4.47
N ILE A 489 -32.70 1.59 4.20
CA ILE A 489 -34.01 2.18 3.91
C ILE A 489 -34.01 2.73 2.49
N THR A 490 -34.98 2.30 1.68
CA THR A 490 -35.16 2.81 0.31
C THR A 490 -36.62 3.20 0.04
N ALA A 491 -36.85 4.02 -0.98
CA ALA A 491 -38.19 4.44 -1.36
C ALA A 491 -38.90 3.34 -2.16
N ALA A 492 -40.13 2.98 -1.77
CA ALA A 492 -40.95 2.06 -2.55
C ALA A 492 -41.54 2.76 -3.79
N ARG A 493 -40.78 2.88 -4.90
CA ARG A 493 -41.31 3.46 -6.15
C ARG A 493 -42.22 2.45 -6.87
N ARG A 494 -43.55 2.62 -6.79
CA ARG A 494 -44.48 2.12 -7.83
C ARG A 494 -45.14 3.27 -8.57
N ARG A 495 -45.45 3.04 -9.86
CA ARG A 495 -46.09 3.94 -10.85
C ARG A 495 -47.43 4.61 -10.45
N ARG A 496 -47.90 4.48 -9.21
CA ARG A 496 -49.11 5.15 -8.68
C ARG A 496 -48.93 5.47 -7.19
N LEU A 497 -48.59 6.73 -6.90
CA LEU A 497 -48.93 7.51 -5.68
C LEU A 497 -49.28 6.72 -4.42
N ALA A 498 -48.32 6.00 -3.85
CA ALA A 498 -48.36 5.61 -2.44
C ALA A 498 -46.95 5.78 -1.89
N ASP A 499 -46.79 6.70 -0.94
CA ASP A 499 -45.55 6.91 -0.19
C ASP A 499 -45.30 5.65 0.66
N GLY A 500 -44.34 4.85 0.24
CA GLY A 500 -43.95 3.63 0.94
C GLY A 500 -42.44 3.54 1.06
N VAL A 501 -42.00 2.79 2.07
CA VAL A 501 -40.59 2.60 2.43
C VAL A 501 -40.29 1.11 2.40
N ILE A 502 -39.21 0.72 1.73
CA ILE A 502 -38.67 -0.64 1.79
C ILE A 502 -37.55 -0.63 2.83
N VAL A 503 -37.64 -1.56 3.77
CA VAL A 503 -36.61 -1.83 4.78
C VAL A 503 -35.96 -3.16 4.43
N THR A 504 -34.74 -3.10 3.92
CA THR A 504 -33.90 -4.28 3.71
C THR A 504 -33.13 -4.55 4.99
N TYR A 505 -33.18 -5.77 5.49
CA TYR A 505 -32.50 -6.15 6.73
C TYR A 505 -31.50 -7.28 6.50
N THR A 506 -30.43 -7.28 7.31
CA THR A 506 -29.42 -8.33 7.36
C THR A 506 -29.18 -8.74 8.81
N ILE A 507 -29.29 -10.03 9.09
CA ILE A 507 -29.11 -10.61 10.43
C ILE A 507 -27.86 -11.48 10.44
N ALA A 508 -26.87 -11.12 11.24
CA ALA A 508 -25.67 -11.92 11.47
C ALA A 508 -25.98 -13.15 12.32
N THR A 509 -25.58 -14.34 11.88
CA THR A 509 -25.88 -15.60 12.58
C THR A 509 -24.60 -16.38 12.89
N ALA A 510 -24.57 -17.09 14.02
CA ALA A 510 -23.39 -17.83 14.45
C ALA A 510 -23.18 -19.15 13.66
N SER A 511 -24.22 -19.66 13.00
CA SER A 511 -24.17 -20.90 12.24
C SER A 511 -25.28 -21.01 11.19
N THR A 512 -25.11 -21.89 10.19
CA THR A 512 -26.12 -22.15 9.16
C THR A 512 -27.44 -22.73 9.72
N SER A 513 -27.35 -23.41 10.87
CA SER A 513 -28.52 -23.90 11.61
C SER A 513 -29.30 -22.75 12.25
N ASP A 514 -28.60 -21.74 12.76
CA ASP A 514 -29.23 -20.54 13.32
C ASP A 514 -29.90 -19.74 12.20
N ALA A 515 -29.23 -19.56 11.06
CA ALA A 515 -29.81 -18.91 9.88
C ALA A 515 -31.09 -19.61 9.38
N THR A 516 -31.08 -20.95 9.30
CA THR A 516 -32.27 -21.72 8.92
C THR A 516 -33.42 -21.56 9.92
N THR A 517 -33.09 -21.50 11.21
CA THR A 517 -34.09 -21.28 12.27
C THR A 517 -34.71 -19.89 12.14
N ILE A 518 -33.88 -18.85 11.95
CA ILE A 518 -34.32 -17.46 11.78
C ILE A 518 -35.19 -17.29 10.54
N VAL A 519 -34.81 -17.87 9.39
CA VAL A 519 -35.64 -17.84 8.17
C VAL A 519 -37.03 -18.44 8.42
N ASN A 520 -37.11 -19.59 9.10
CA ASN A 520 -38.38 -20.23 9.41
C ASN A 520 -39.23 -19.40 10.39
N THR A 521 -38.60 -18.78 11.40
CA THR A 521 -39.26 -17.89 12.35
C THR A 521 -39.84 -16.67 11.65
N LEU A 522 -39.03 -15.94 10.87
CA LEU A 522 -39.47 -14.75 10.14
C LEU A 522 -40.58 -15.06 9.13
N THR A 523 -40.51 -16.20 8.44
CA THR A 523 -41.56 -16.65 7.52
C THR A 523 -42.88 -16.97 8.24
N ALA A 524 -42.84 -17.46 9.48
CA ALA A 524 -44.02 -17.82 10.26
C ALA A 524 -44.64 -16.64 11.04
N SER A 525 -43.85 -15.58 11.28
CA SER A 525 -44.19 -14.44 12.13
C SER A 525 -44.61 -13.17 11.36
N GLU A 526 -45.00 -13.29 10.09
CA GLU A 526 -45.51 -12.16 9.28
C GLU A 526 -46.62 -11.38 10.00
N SER A 527 -47.55 -12.10 10.63
CA SER A 527 -48.65 -11.49 11.39
C SER A 527 -48.25 -10.87 12.74
N GLU A 528 -47.03 -11.12 13.21
CA GLU A 528 -46.50 -10.61 14.49
C GLU A 528 -45.62 -9.37 14.28
N CYS A 529 -45.08 -9.18 13.06
CA CYS A 529 -44.19 -8.09 12.70
C CYS A 529 -44.80 -6.69 12.99
N GLU A 530 -46.09 -6.48 12.70
CA GLU A 530 -46.77 -5.21 13.00
C GLU A 530 -46.86 -4.93 14.51
N SER A 531 -47.09 -5.96 15.32
CA SER A 531 -47.16 -5.82 16.78
C SER A 531 -45.79 -5.56 17.41
N ASN A 532 -44.73 -6.14 16.83
CA ASN A 532 -43.35 -5.90 17.22
C ASN A 532 -42.90 -4.50 16.80
N LEU A 533 -43.34 -4.01 15.63
CA LEU A 533 -43.09 -2.64 15.19
C LEU A 533 -43.74 -1.62 16.14
N ALA A 534 -44.99 -1.83 16.53
CA ALA A 534 -45.67 -0.96 17.50
C ALA A 534 -44.97 -0.97 18.88
N THR A 535 -44.44 -2.13 19.30
CA THR A 535 -43.68 -2.27 20.54
C THR A 535 -42.34 -1.52 20.47
N ALA A 536 -41.58 -1.71 19.40
CA ALA A 536 -40.32 -1.01 19.16
C ALA A 536 -40.52 0.51 19.05
N ALA A 537 -41.58 0.96 18.40
CA ALA A 537 -41.92 2.38 18.33
C ALA A 537 -42.22 2.97 19.71
N ALA A 538 -42.86 2.22 20.61
CA ALA A 538 -43.08 2.64 21.98
C ALA A 538 -41.78 2.70 22.79
N ASN A 539 -40.88 1.71 22.62
CA ASN A 539 -39.60 1.66 23.33
C ASN A 539 -38.67 2.84 22.95
N ASN A 540 -38.72 3.26 21.68
CA ASN A 540 -37.93 4.40 21.18
C ASN A 540 -38.66 5.75 21.29
N GLY A 541 -39.86 5.79 21.89
CA GLY A 541 -40.62 7.05 22.06
C GLY A 541 -41.13 7.66 20.75
N LYS A 542 -41.34 6.84 19.72
CA LYS A 542 -41.76 7.21 18.36
C LYS A 542 -43.20 6.78 18.04
N THR A 543 -44.02 6.48 19.05
CA THR A 543 -45.40 5.99 18.86
C THR A 543 -46.26 6.88 17.96
N ASP A 544 -46.10 8.20 18.05
CA ASP A 544 -46.85 9.16 17.22
C ASP A 544 -46.41 9.12 15.74
N VAL A 545 -45.13 8.85 15.47
CA VAL A 545 -44.56 8.73 14.11
C VAL A 545 -45.01 7.42 13.46
N PHE A 546 -45.16 6.36 14.26
CA PHE A 546 -45.55 5.04 13.77
C PHE A 546 -47.05 4.74 13.88
N ALA A 547 -47.88 5.72 14.27
CA ALA A 547 -49.30 5.52 14.55
C ALA A 547 -50.12 5.11 13.31
N ASP A 548 -49.76 5.63 12.13
CA ASP A 548 -50.45 5.40 10.86
C ASP A 548 -49.65 4.45 9.93
N VAL A 549 -48.63 3.78 10.46
CA VAL A 549 -47.72 2.93 9.68
C VAL A 549 -48.30 1.54 9.52
N VAL A 550 -48.34 1.08 8.28
CA VAL A 550 -48.95 -0.20 7.91
C VAL A 550 -47.94 -1.05 7.14
N LEU A 551 -47.79 -2.31 7.52
CA LEU A 551 -47.01 -3.28 6.76
C LEU A 551 -47.79 -3.65 5.50
N THR A 552 -47.16 -3.47 4.34
CA THR A 552 -47.80 -3.66 3.04
C THR A 552 -47.32 -4.90 2.30
N ASP A 553 -46.07 -5.30 2.54
CA ASP A 553 -45.49 -6.52 1.99
C ASP A 553 -44.34 -6.99 2.88
N MET A 554 -44.17 -8.30 2.98
CA MET A 554 -43.02 -8.90 3.65
C MET A 554 -42.40 -9.94 2.71
N GLY A 555 -41.20 -9.65 2.22
CA GLY A 555 -40.44 -10.53 1.35
C GLY A 555 -40.08 -11.82 2.07
N THR A 556 -39.89 -12.90 1.30
CA THR A 556 -39.46 -14.18 1.88
C THR A 556 -37.98 -14.09 2.27
N PRO A 557 -37.63 -14.29 3.55
CA PRO A 557 -36.23 -14.21 4.00
C PRO A 557 -35.39 -15.33 3.42
N VAL A 558 -34.12 -15.05 3.13
CA VAL A 558 -33.17 -16.01 2.56
C VAL A 558 -31.92 -16.09 3.42
N ALA A 559 -31.46 -17.31 3.68
CA ALA A 559 -30.16 -17.54 4.31
C ALA A 559 -29.07 -17.65 3.23
N ALA A 560 -28.02 -16.83 3.35
CA ALA A 560 -26.86 -16.87 2.48
C ALA A 560 -25.59 -17.11 3.32
N ALA A 561 -24.55 -17.72 2.72
CA ALA A 561 -23.20 -17.50 3.23
C ALA A 561 -22.95 -16.00 3.15
N ALA A 562 -22.36 -15.36 4.18
CA ALA A 562 -22.11 -13.92 4.12
C ALA A 562 -21.26 -13.58 2.89
N THR A 563 -21.94 -13.14 1.85
CA THR A 563 -21.44 -12.42 0.70
C THR A 563 -21.84 -10.97 0.95
N ALA A 564 -20.92 -10.03 0.88
CA ALA A 564 -21.29 -8.63 0.81
C ALA A 564 -21.77 -8.35 -0.62
N ASP A 565 -22.99 -7.99 -0.96
CA ASP A 565 -24.33 -8.16 -0.36
C ASP A 565 -25.29 -8.18 -1.57
N ALA A 566 -26.49 -8.73 -1.41
CA ALA A 566 -27.53 -8.75 -2.43
C ALA A 566 -28.61 -7.71 -2.11
N ALA A 567 -28.60 -6.57 -2.83
CA ALA A 567 -29.74 -5.67 -3.07
C ALA A 567 -29.33 -4.59 -4.11
N ASP A 568 -29.62 -4.79 -5.40
CA ASP A 568 -30.74 -4.19 -6.19
C ASP A 568 -30.33 -2.81 -6.79
N ALA A 569 -29.92 -2.67 -8.05
CA ALA A 569 -30.61 -2.76 -9.36
C ALA A 569 -31.63 -1.62 -9.67
N ASP A 570 -31.19 -0.73 -10.58
CA ASP A 570 -31.89 0.14 -11.54
C ASP A 570 -32.95 1.18 -11.09
N GLU A 571 -32.68 2.48 -11.31
CA GLU A 571 -33.08 3.25 -12.52
C GLU A 571 -32.73 4.76 -12.37
N ASP A 572 -32.09 5.28 -13.43
CA ASP A 572 -31.72 6.67 -13.74
C ASP A 572 -32.77 7.74 -13.42
N GLU A 573 -32.32 8.96 -13.05
CA GLU A 573 -32.62 10.20 -13.82
C GLU A 573 -31.52 11.26 -13.59
N ASN A 574 -30.92 11.65 -14.71
CA ASN A 574 -29.95 12.70 -14.99
C ASN A 574 -30.43 14.12 -14.60
N GLU A 575 -29.65 14.89 -13.84
CA GLU A 575 -29.59 16.38 -13.95
C GLU A 575 -28.18 16.94 -13.60
N ASP A 576 -27.48 17.34 -14.66
CA ASP A 576 -26.53 18.46 -14.80
C ASP A 576 -26.05 19.22 -13.54
N ALA A 577 -24.74 19.14 -13.27
CA ALA A 577 -24.00 20.24 -12.64
C ALA A 577 -22.58 20.37 -13.22
N ALA A 578 -22.46 21.22 -14.24
CA ALA A 578 -21.20 21.67 -14.80
C ALA A 578 -20.47 22.63 -13.85
N LEU A 579 -19.28 22.26 -13.36
CA LEU A 579 -18.21 23.14 -12.88
C LEU A 579 -16.90 22.36 -13.07
N GLY A 580 -15.98 22.71 -13.97
CA GLY A 580 -15.21 23.95 -13.98
C GLY A 580 -13.74 23.53 -14.11
N SER A 581 -13.29 23.43 -15.36
CA SER A 581 -11.91 23.15 -15.74
C SER A 581 -10.94 24.19 -15.16
N ASP A 582 -9.92 23.76 -14.43
CA ASP A 582 -8.62 24.43 -14.45
C ASP A 582 -7.50 23.45 -14.10
N ALA A 583 -6.73 23.11 -15.12
CA ALA A 583 -5.53 22.30 -15.04
C ALA A 583 -4.39 23.12 -14.42
N ALA A 584 -3.86 22.69 -13.28
CA ALA A 584 -2.64 23.26 -12.70
C ALA A 584 -1.42 22.41 -13.10
N ALA A 585 -0.65 22.91 -14.07
CA ALA A 585 0.71 22.46 -14.35
C ALA A 585 1.65 22.79 -13.17
N PRO A 586 2.71 22.00 -12.91
CA PRO A 586 3.56 22.17 -11.74
C PRO A 586 4.41 23.45 -11.85
N ARG A 587 4.28 24.36 -10.87
CA ARG A 587 5.05 25.62 -10.81
C ARG A 587 6.34 25.47 -10.00
N ARG A 588 7.38 26.06 -10.58
CA ARG A 588 8.76 26.16 -10.08
C ARG A 588 8.84 26.86 -8.71
N PHE A 589 9.53 26.22 -7.77
CA PHE A 589 10.08 26.87 -6.58
C PHE A 589 11.12 27.93 -6.97
N VAL A 590 10.84 29.20 -6.66
CA VAL A 590 11.86 30.25 -6.58
C VAL A 590 11.93 30.67 -5.12
N ALA A 591 12.99 30.24 -4.43
CA ALA A 591 13.30 30.69 -3.09
C ALA A 591 13.63 32.20 -3.11
N ALA A 592 12.81 32.99 -2.43
CA ALA A 592 13.13 34.39 -2.13
C ALA A 592 14.13 34.43 -0.98
N SER A 593 15.40 34.67 -1.27
CA SER A 593 16.42 34.96 -0.27
C SER A 593 16.32 36.44 0.15
N ALA A 594 15.89 36.66 1.38
CA ALA A 594 16.08 37.93 2.07
C ALA A 594 17.52 38.02 2.59
N SER A 595 18.37 38.84 1.95
CA SER A 595 19.37 39.70 2.59
C SER A 595 20.44 40.16 1.58
N ALA A 596 20.37 41.42 1.15
CA ALA A 596 21.54 42.28 1.01
C ALA A 596 21.08 43.73 0.79
N ALA A 597 21.32 44.55 1.80
CA ALA A 597 21.18 45.99 1.72
C ALA A 597 22.25 46.62 0.80
N LEU A 598 21.92 47.84 0.37
CA LEU A 598 22.80 48.95 0.01
C LEU A 598 23.19 49.15 -1.47
N LEU A 599 23.01 50.41 -1.88
CA LEU A 599 23.57 51.12 -3.04
C LEU A 599 22.81 51.04 -4.38
N ALA A 600 21.90 52.00 -4.60
CA ALA A 600 22.10 53.09 -5.56
C ALA A 600 20.83 53.96 -5.66
N ALA A 601 20.88 55.13 -5.03
CA ALA A 601 20.08 56.26 -5.47
C ALA A 601 20.67 56.81 -6.79
N VAL A 602 19.83 57.57 -7.51
CA VAL A 602 20.17 58.62 -8.50
C VAL A 602 19.87 58.28 -9.97
N LEU A 603 18.83 58.98 -10.48
CA LEU A 603 18.55 59.40 -11.88
C LEU A 603 18.05 58.36 -12.90
N ALA A 604 16.72 58.25 -13.06
CA ALA A 604 15.95 58.80 -14.20
C ALA A 604 14.52 58.24 -14.19
#